data_AF-A0A3E4I638-F1
#
_entry.id   AF-A0A3E4I638-F1
#
_cell.length_a   1.000
_cell.length_b   1.000
_cell.length_c   1.000
_cell.angle_alpha   90.00
_cell.angle_beta   90.00
_cell.angle_gamma   90.00
#
_symmetry.space_group_name_H-M   'P 1'
#
loop_
_entity.id
_entity.type
_entity.pdbx_description
1 polymer ?
#
loop_
_entity_poly.entity_id
_entity_poly.type
_entity_poly.pdbx_seq_one_letter_code
_entity_poly.pdbx_strand_id
1 'polypeptide(L)'
;MRYRFISERCKILGLLLLLAAGSAVLRAQDQPGIKNIRTVVYEPLLKDTTWVTGKVVDYITFVKYDSKGRTMVENRLKPDGSPHGKLVYVYNSAGQVSREIYATADRGVSDCWNYTYDEKGRLNSIVSMNGQEDTLQIVSALYDEAGKVLKKYSKDYVKNRSWGRQVLYNAEGMPEKVILIDGPDGNMERVGEYRVESWDTLTLKRKGVLRLGKMRVVKDNNQKNPIRKIDEAGNWTERFEGCNESGEPNFIIRRDIEYAGGGNDREKIPVRGKVKKVQQRSYIAIAKGPQAVDKGEKKGQFFVYEFGENGRKIKEERFTEAGVCREKIQYEYDETGNLLKESHYTPAGVLTVNKNYGYDKEGRLKHCSILDDKGEIIQRDIFRYDIEGNMVQEAGYLTNGTKCSEFRYIYDSYGQQIERKVLLQPEGSDPVGSVRRGYNFQGRVVFEEYFSPDGTPQSQHTYRYNTKGELISGTECPEGQTEEVKYVYKFHNDDQGNWKIRIKYIDDVPVVYEEREYTYYN
;
A
#
# COMPACT_ATOMS: atom_id res chain seq x y z
N MET A 1 41.55 38.66 -54.86
CA MET A 1 42.43 37.64 -55.50
C MET A 1 41.91 36.26 -55.09
N ARG A 2 41.37 35.50 -56.06
CA ARG A 2 40.97 34.06 -56.04
C ARG A 2 39.76 33.65 -55.16
N TYR A 3 38.56 33.45 -55.75
CA TYR A 3 37.94 32.19 -56.27
C TYR A 3 37.19 31.40 -55.15
N ARG A 4 35.98 30.80 -55.29
CA ARG A 4 34.97 30.61 -56.35
C ARG A 4 33.68 30.03 -55.71
N PHE A 5 32.57 30.18 -56.44
CA PHE A 5 31.17 29.78 -56.25
C PHE A 5 30.81 28.26 -56.22
N ILE A 6 29.54 27.97 -55.80
CA ILE A 6 28.59 26.86 -56.22
C ILE A 6 28.88 25.45 -55.68
N SER A 7 27.95 24.49 -55.48
CA SER A 7 26.52 24.34 -55.12
C SER A 7 26.22 22.82 -55.20
N GLU A 8 25.21 22.36 -54.47
CA GLU A 8 24.33 21.21 -54.78
C GLU A 8 24.79 19.72 -54.65
N ARG A 9 23.96 19.00 -53.86
CA ARG A 9 23.29 17.69 -54.11
C ARG A 9 23.90 16.34 -53.66
N CYS A 10 23.25 15.84 -52.58
CA CYS A 10 22.47 14.58 -52.49
C CYS A 10 23.11 13.18 -52.30
N LYS A 11 22.56 12.50 -51.27
CA LYS A 11 22.47 11.05 -50.93
C LYS A 11 23.71 10.48 -50.22
N ILE A 12 23.59 9.91 -49.01
CA ILE A 12 22.97 8.61 -48.72
C ILE A 12 22.43 8.53 -47.28
N LEU A 13 21.21 8.00 -47.14
CA LEU A 13 20.61 7.43 -45.91
C LEU A 13 21.43 6.24 -45.41
N GLY A 14 21.67 6.12 -44.10
CA GLY A 14 22.09 4.84 -43.52
C GLY A 14 22.54 4.90 -42.06
N LEU A 15 21.72 4.33 -41.17
CA LEU A 15 22.03 3.87 -39.82
C LEU A 15 22.45 4.91 -38.77
N LEU A 16 21.47 5.37 -37.99
CA LEU A 16 21.61 5.65 -36.55
C LEU A 16 20.25 5.46 -35.88
N LEU A 17 19.76 4.23 -35.96
CA LEU A 17 18.51 3.78 -35.35
C LEU A 17 18.80 2.44 -34.66
N LEU A 18 19.69 2.43 -33.66
CA LEU A 18 20.03 1.22 -32.89
C LEU A 18 20.69 1.48 -31.51
N LEU A 19 20.29 2.54 -30.81
CA LEU A 19 20.70 2.73 -29.39
C LEU A 19 19.55 3.06 -28.42
N ALA A 20 18.29 2.81 -28.82
CA ALA A 20 17.12 2.96 -27.95
C ALA A 20 16.41 1.64 -27.59
N ALA A 21 16.99 0.48 -27.94
CA ALA A 21 16.42 -0.84 -27.65
C ALA A 21 17.22 -1.64 -26.58
N GLY A 22 18.37 -1.13 -26.13
CA GLY A 22 19.26 -1.83 -25.18
C GLY A 22 19.05 -1.50 -23.70
N SER A 23 18.24 -0.49 -23.35
CA SER A 23 18.06 -0.03 -21.96
C SER A 23 16.72 -0.40 -21.32
N ALA A 24 15.79 -0.98 -22.08
CA ALA A 24 14.50 -1.44 -21.53
C ALA A 24 14.56 -2.89 -21.01
N VAL A 25 15.43 -3.74 -21.57
CA VAL A 25 15.52 -5.16 -21.20
C VAL A 25 16.42 -5.40 -19.99
N LEU A 26 17.39 -4.52 -19.72
CA LEU A 26 18.25 -4.62 -18.53
C LEU A 26 17.67 -3.99 -17.24
N ARG A 27 16.49 -3.35 -17.28
CA ARG A 27 15.88 -2.72 -16.08
C ARG A 27 14.72 -3.52 -15.46
N ALA A 28 14.16 -4.48 -16.18
CA ALA A 28 12.97 -5.21 -15.71
C ALA A 28 13.29 -6.27 -14.63
N GLN A 29 14.55 -6.68 -14.47
CA GLN A 29 14.95 -7.72 -13.51
C GLN A 29 15.31 -7.20 -12.11
N ASP A 30 15.54 -5.90 -11.92
CA ASP A 30 16.02 -5.34 -10.65
C ASP A 30 14.99 -4.45 -9.90
N GLN A 31 13.78 -4.27 -10.43
CA GLN A 31 12.78 -3.46 -9.74
C GLN A 31 12.07 -4.28 -8.64
N PRO A 32 12.02 -3.77 -7.40
CA PRO A 32 11.32 -4.47 -6.33
C PRO A 32 9.84 -4.60 -6.66
N GLY A 33 9.25 -5.75 -6.34
CA GLY A 33 7.81 -5.97 -6.51
C GLY A 33 7.02 -4.91 -5.72
N ILE A 34 5.90 -4.43 -6.25
CA ILE A 34 5.06 -3.45 -5.54
C ILE A 34 4.09 -4.23 -4.65
N LYS A 35 3.99 -3.85 -3.37
CA LYS A 35 3.04 -4.44 -2.41
C LYS A 35 1.75 -3.64 -2.36
N ASN A 36 1.83 -2.31 -2.30
CA ASN A 36 0.67 -1.46 -2.41
C ASN A 36 0.98 -0.09 -3.02
N ILE A 37 -0.06 0.54 -3.56
CA ILE A 37 -0.02 1.90 -4.08
C ILE A 37 -1.25 2.64 -3.54
N ARG A 38 -1.01 3.79 -2.93
CA ARG A 38 -2.03 4.78 -2.65
C ARG A 38 -1.93 5.90 -3.67
N THR A 39 -3.03 6.26 -4.31
CA THR A 39 -3.10 7.37 -5.28
C THR A 39 -4.09 8.41 -4.81
N VAL A 40 -3.65 9.67 -4.72
CA VAL A 40 -4.48 10.82 -4.31
C VAL A 40 -4.43 11.90 -5.39
N VAL A 41 -5.59 12.51 -5.67
CA VAL A 41 -5.73 13.60 -6.65
C VAL A 41 -6.07 14.90 -5.93
N TYR A 42 -5.21 15.89 -6.11
CA TYR A 42 -5.32 17.20 -5.49
C TYR A 42 -5.62 18.29 -6.52
N GLU A 43 -6.36 19.31 -6.11
CA GLU A 43 -6.33 20.59 -6.83
C GLU A 43 -4.93 21.22 -6.70
N PRO A 44 -4.40 21.84 -7.76
CA PRO A 44 -3.15 22.56 -7.69
C PRO A 44 -3.37 23.94 -7.06
N LEU A 45 -2.52 24.30 -6.10
CA LEU A 45 -2.46 25.66 -5.54
C LEU A 45 -1.12 26.29 -5.92
N LEU A 46 -1.15 27.48 -6.51
CA LEU A 46 0.05 28.25 -6.76
C LEU A 46 0.46 28.96 -5.46
N LYS A 47 1.60 28.57 -4.90
CA LYS A 47 2.19 29.26 -3.75
C LYS A 47 3.56 29.79 -4.14
N ASP A 48 3.73 31.10 -4.00
CA ASP A 48 4.88 31.83 -4.50
C ASP A 48 5.03 31.60 -6.02
N THR A 49 5.96 30.75 -6.44
CA THR A 49 6.21 30.37 -7.83
C THR A 49 6.06 28.88 -8.09
N THR A 50 5.60 28.11 -7.10
CA THR A 50 5.55 26.65 -7.17
C THR A 50 4.15 26.11 -6.92
N TRP A 51 3.73 25.19 -7.79
CA TRP A 51 2.49 24.43 -7.59
C TRP A 51 2.64 23.41 -6.45
N VAL A 52 1.77 23.55 -5.45
CA VAL A 52 1.65 22.66 -4.29
C VAL A 52 0.25 22.03 -4.23
N THR A 53 0.12 20.95 -3.46
CA THR A 53 -1.15 20.22 -3.31
C THR A 53 -2.14 21.00 -2.45
N GLY A 54 -3.35 21.24 -2.98
CA GLY A 54 -4.50 21.78 -2.25
C GLY A 54 -5.40 20.69 -1.67
N LYS A 55 -6.72 20.88 -1.73
CA LYS A 55 -7.69 19.87 -1.26
C LYS A 55 -7.74 18.65 -2.18
N VAL A 56 -8.18 17.52 -1.63
CA VAL A 56 -8.47 16.31 -2.42
C VAL A 56 -9.75 16.55 -3.22
N VAL A 57 -9.74 16.23 -4.51
CA VAL A 57 -10.86 16.54 -5.44
C VAL A 57 -11.42 15.33 -6.18
N ASP A 58 -10.73 14.19 -6.15
CA ASP A 58 -11.22 12.95 -6.73
C ASP A 58 -11.07 11.77 -5.76
N TYR A 59 -11.50 10.59 -6.20
CA TYR A 59 -11.38 9.38 -5.40
C TYR A 59 -9.93 9.10 -5.02
N ILE A 60 -9.73 8.68 -3.77
CA ILE A 60 -8.45 8.17 -3.28
C ILE A 60 -8.45 6.66 -3.53
N THR A 61 -7.45 6.16 -4.23
CA THR A 61 -7.39 4.74 -4.63
C THR A 61 -6.26 4.02 -3.89
N PHE A 62 -6.57 2.87 -3.31
CA PHE A 62 -5.61 1.98 -2.67
C PHE A 62 -5.60 0.66 -3.42
N VAL A 63 -4.46 0.28 -3.98
CA VAL A 63 -4.30 -0.97 -4.71
C VAL A 63 -3.29 -1.83 -3.97
N LYS A 64 -3.65 -3.08 -3.66
CA LYS A 64 -2.75 -4.09 -3.12
C LYS A 64 -2.46 -5.15 -4.17
N TYR A 65 -1.24 -5.66 -4.15
CA TYR A 65 -0.77 -6.64 -5.11
C TYR A 65 -0.30 -7.91 -4.40
N ASP A 66 -0.43 -9.05 -5.08
CA ASP A 66 0.15 -10.32 -4.63
C ASP A 66 1.64 -10.42 -4.98
N SER A 67 2.26 -11.53 -4.58
CA SER A 67 3.67 -11.85 -4.84
C SER A 67 4.04 -11.87 -6.32
N LYS A 68 3.06 -11.99 -7.23
CA LYS A 68 3.23 -12.01 -8.69
C LYS A 68 2.94 -10.65 -9.33
N GLY A 69 2.68 -9.61 -8.52
CA GLY A 69 2.35 -8.27 -9.00
C GLY A 69 0.93 -8.13 -9.54
N ARG A 70 0.02 -9.07 -9.25
CA ARG A 70 -1.38 -9.01 -9.67
C ARG A 70 -2.22 -8.31 -8.61
N THR A 71 -3.20 -7.51 -9.01
CA THR A 71 -4.05 -6.77 -8.08
C THR A 71 -4.91 -7.71 -7.23
N MET A 72 -4.70 -7.72 -5.92
CA MET A 72 -5.56 -8.46 -4.97
C MET A 72 -6.78 -7.64 -4.56
N VAL A 73 -6.59 -6.34 -4.35
CA VAL A 73 -7.62 -5.46 -3.82
C VAL A 73 -7.48 -4.09 -4.47
N GLU A 74 -8.59 -3.51 -4.90
CA GLU A 74 -8.72 -2.09 -5.23
C GLU A 74 -9.79 -1.48 -4.33
N ASN A 75 -9.42 -0.47 -3.57
CA ASN A 75 -10.31 0.23 -2.65
C ASN A 75 -10.35 1.72 -2.97
N ARG A 76 -11.53 2.34 -2.86
CA ARG A 76 -11.75 3.74 -3.20
C ARG A 76 -12.43 4.51 -2.09
N LEU A 77 -11.95 5.73 -1.85
CA LEU A 77 -12.51 6.69 -0.90
C LEU A 77 -13.01 7.91 -1.63
N LYS A 78 -14.06 8.52 -1.10
CA LYS A 78 -14.49 9.84 -1.54
C LYS A 78 -13.44 10.90 -1.14
N PRO A 79 -13.48 12.10 -1.74
CA PRO A 79 -12.54 13.17 -1.41
C PRO A 79 -12.54 13.61 0.08
N ASP A 80 -13.65 13.40 0.78
CA ASP A 80 -13.77 13.64 2.23
C ASP A 80 -13.12 12.54 3.09
N GLY A 81 -12.57 11.51 2.45
CA GLY A 81 -11.96 10.38 3.10
C GLY A 81 -12.93 9.30 3.55
N SER A 82 -14.24 9.42 3.30
CA SER A 82 -15.22 8.38 3.62
C SER A 82 -15.14 7.19 2.65
N PRO A 83 -15.50 5.97 3.09
CA PRO A 83 -15.47 4.80 2.23
C PRO A 83 -16.42 4.95 1.03
N HIS A 84 -15.98 4.57 -0.17
CA HIS A 84 -16.82 4.52 -1.36
C HIS A 84 -17.11 3.07 -1.78
N GLY A 85 -16.08 2.28 -2.08
CA GLY A 85 -16.26 0.91 -2.52
C GLY A 85 -14.94 0.17 -2.67
N LYS A 86 -15.02 -1.16 -2.53
CA LYS A 86 -13.88 -2.08 -2.54
C LYS A 86 -14.16 -3.21 -3.50
N LEU A 87 -13.14 -3.61 -4.26
CA LEU A 87 -13.16 -4.76 -5.16
C LEU A 87 -11.98 -5.68 -4.82
N VAL A 88 -12.29 -6.92 -4.46
CA VAL A 88 -11.30 -7.97 -4.18
C VAL A 88 -11.25 -8.93 -5.36
N TYR A 89 -10.05 -9.35 -5.75
CA TYR A 89 -9.80 -10.25 -6.86
C TYR A 89 -9.21 -11.57 -6.35
N VAL A 90 -9.77 -12.68 -6.83
CA VAL A 90 -9.24 -14.03 -6.60
C VAL A 90 -8.84 -14.61 -7.95
N TYR A 91 -7.72 -15.32 -7.97
CA TYR A 91 -7.12 -15.85 -9.19
C TYR A 91 -7.16 -17.38 -9.21
N ASN A 92 -7.40 -17.97 -10.39
CA ASN A 92 -7.19 -19.40 -10.62
C ASN A 92 -5.68 -19.74 -10.73
N SER A 93 -5.37 -21.03 -10.85
CA SER A 93 -4.00 -21.54 -11.01
C SER A 93 -3.29 -21.03 -12.27
N ALA A 94 -4.04 -20.76 -13.35
CA ALA A 94 -3.54 -20.16 -14.59
C ALA A 94 -3.29 -18.64 -14.46
N GLY A 95 -3.64 -18.03 -13.33
CA GLY A 95 -3.43 -16.62 -13.04
C GLY A 95 -4.46 -15.66 -13.61
N GLN A 96 -5.61 -16.18 -14.05
CA GLN A 96 -6.76 -15.39 -14.48
C GLN A 96 -7.67 -15.11 -13.29
N VAL A 97 -8.39 -13.97 -13.31
CA VAL A 97 -9.34 -13.62 -12.26
C VAL A 97 -10.51 -14.60 -12.29
N SER A 98 -10.62 -15.46 -11.28
CA SER A 98 -11.70 -16.44 -11.15
C SER A 98 -12.87 -15.90 -10.33
N ARG A 99 -12.63 -14.93 -9.46
CA ARG A 99 -13.69 -14.29 -8.67
C ARG A 99 -13.40 -12.81 -8.42
N GLU A 100 -14.45 -12.01 -8.44
CA GLU A 100 -14.48 -10.63 -7.99
C GLU A 100 -15.53 -10.46 -6.89
N ILE A 101 -15.19 -9.72 -5.84
CA ILE A 101 -16.09 -9.44 -4.71
C ILE A 101 -16.14 -7.93 -4.52
N TYR A 102 -17.31 -7.34 -4.72
CA TYR A 102 -17.55 -5.92 -4.49
C TYR A 102 -18.26 -5.69 -3.15
N ALA A 103 -17.71 -4.77 -2.36
CA ALA A 103 -18.22 -4.41 -1.06
C ALA A 103 -18.22 -2.90 -0.83
N THR A 104 -19.12 -2.45 0.01
CA THR A 104 -19.27 -1.05 0.42
C THR A 104 -19.47 -0.98 1.94
N ALA A 105 -19.10 0.13 2.58
CA ALA A 105 -19.19 0.23 4.03
C ALA A 105 -20.64 0.16 4.56
N ASP A 106 -21.61 0.61 3.77
CA ASP A 106 -23.04 0.61 4.10
C ASP A 106 -23.71 -0.76 3.93
N ARG A 107 -23.31 -1.54 2.93
CA ARG A 107 -23.97 -2.83 2.60
C ARG A 107 -23.12 -4.08 2.88
N GLY A 108 -21.87 -3.92 3.28
CA GLY A 108 -20.92 -5.03 3.30
C GLY A 108 -20.69 -5.55 1.88
N VAL A 109 -20.58 -6.88 1.72
CA VAL A 109 -20.51 -7.51 0.40
C VAL A 109 -21.85 -7.36 -0.30
N SER A 110 -21.88 -6.72 -1.48
CA SER A 110 -23.12 -6.50 -2.23
C SER A 110 -23.20 -7.32 -3.51
N ASP A 111 -22.06 -7.54 -4.16
CA ASP A 111 -22.01 -8.26 -5.43
C ASP A 111 -20.80 -9.18 -5.49
N CYS A 112 -21.00 -10.40 -5.96
CA CYS A 112 -19.93 -11.35 -6.26
C CYS A 112 -20.05 -11.81 -7.71
N TRP A 113 -18.91 -12.01 -8.38
CA TRP A 113 -18.87 -12.61 -9.71
C TRP A 113 -17.86 -13.74 -9.75
N ASN A 114 -18.30 -14.93 -10.16
CA ASN A 114 -17.40 -16.03 -10.51
C ASN A 114 -17.22 -16.09 -12.04
N TYR A 115 -16.00 -16.38 -12.46
CA TYR A 115 -15.59 -16.39 -13.84
C TYR A 115 -14.98 -17.74 -14.20
N THR A 116 -15.42 -18.30 -15.33
CA THR A 116 -14.78 -19.46 -15.95
C THR A 116 -14.26 -19.12 -17.32
N TYR A 117 -13.23 -19.85 -17.74
CA TYR A 117 -12.55 -19.63 -19.00
C TYR A 117 -12.59 -20.91 -19.81
N ASP A 118 -12.61 -20.78 -21.14
CA ASP A 118 -12.41 -21.92 -22.02
C ASP A 118 -10.92 -22.32 -22.08
N GLU A 119 -10.61 -23.38 -22.82
CA GLU A 119 -9.25 -23.92 -22.97
C GLU A 119 -8.25 -22.92 -23.56
N LYS A 120 -8.74 -21.91 -24.29
CA LYS A 120 -7.93 -20.81 -24.85
C LYS A 120 -7.80 -19.61 -23.90
N GLY A 121 -8.34 -19.72 -22.69
CA GLY A 121 -8.30 -18.68 -21.68
C GLY A 121 -9.28 -17.53 -21.92
N ARG A 122 -10.32 -17.71 -22.74
CA ARG A 122 -11.34 -16.69 -23.00
C ARG A 122 -12.48 -16.82 -21.99
N LEU A 123 -12.95 -15.70 -21.46
CA LEU A 123 -14.05 -15.68 -20.48
C LEU A 123 -15.33 -16.24 -21.10
N ASN A 124 -15.78 -17.40 -20.64
CA ASN A 124 -16.89 -18.14 -21.23
C ASN A 124 -18.12 -18.25 -20.30
N SER A 125 -18.00 -17.94 -19.01
CA SER A 125 -19.14 -17.80 -18.12
C SER A 125 -18.90 -16.76 -17.03
N ILE A 126 -19.98 -16.06 -16.69
CA ILE A 126 -20.08 -15.12 -15.57
C ILE A 126 -21.27 -15.54 -14.72
N VAL A 127 -21.01 -15.93 -13.49
CA VAL A 127 -22.04 -16.17 -12.46
C VAL A 127 -22.08 -14.94 -11.55
N SER A 128 -23.16 -14.18 -11.61
CA SER A 128 -23.41 -12.99 -10.79
C SER A 128 -24.24 -13.37 -9.57
N MET A 129 -23.79 -12.97 -8.39
CA MET A 129 -24.40 -13.30 -7.10
C MET A 129 -24.56 -12.06 -6.22
N ASN A 130 -25.49 -12.13 -5.25
CA ASN A 130 -25.61 -11.11 -4.19
C ASN A 130 -24.55 -11.31 -3.09
N GLY A 131 -24.65 -10.54 -2.00
CA GLY A 131 -23.77 -10.64 -0.84
C GLY A 131 -23.86 -11.93 -0.04
N GLN A 132 -24.99 -12.64 -0.15
CA GLN A 132 -25.26 -13.92 0.49
C GLN A 132 -24.83 -15.11 -0.38
N GLU A 133 -24.22 -14.85 -1.53
CA GLU A 133 -23.84 -15.83 -2.55
C GLU A 133 -25.03 -16.51 -3.27
N ASP A 134 -26.23 -15.94 -3.20
CA ASP A 134 -27.35 -16.39 -4.02
C ASP A 134 -27.10 -16.02 -5.48
N THR A 135 -27.28 -16.98 -6.39
CA THR A 135 -27.09 -16.75 -7.83
C THR A 135 -28.22 -15.90 -8.40
N LEU A 136 -27.87 -14.74 -8.95
CA LEU A 136 -28.80 -13.79 -9.56
C LEU A 136 -28.90 -14.00 -11.07
N GLN A 137 -27.75 -14.16 -11.73
CA GLN A 137 -27.68 -14.31 -13.18
C GLN A 137 -26.47 -15.13 -13.60
N ILE A 138 -26.65 -16.04 -14.56
CA ILE A 138 -25.57 -16.72 -15.26
C ILE A 138 -25.57 -16.25 -16.71
N VAL A 139 -24.41 -15.82 -17.21
CA VAL A 139 -24.21 -15.47 -18.62
C VAL A 139 -23.04 -16.26 -19.17
N SER A 140 -23.28 -17.06 -20.21
CA SER A 140 -22.26 -17.89 -20.86
C SER A 140 -22.08 -17.51 -22.33
N ALA A 141 -20.89 -17.74 -22.87
CA ALA A 141 -20.58 -17.54 -24.27
C ALA A 141 -19.72 -18.68 -24.82
N LEU A 142 -20.05 -19.12 -26.03
CA LEU A 142 -19.24 -20.04 -26.83
C LEU A 142 -18.56 -19.25 -27.93
N TYR A 143 -17.30 -19.58 -28.22
CA TYR A 143 -16.49 -18.91 -29.22
C TYR A 143 -15.99 -19.91 -30.27
N ASP A 144 -15.75 -19.44 -31.49
CA ASP A 144 -15.07 -20.22 -32.52
C ASP A 144 -13.56 -20.30 -32.26
N GLU A 145 -12.79 -20.90 -33.16
CA GLU A 145 -11.34 -20.98 -33.03
C GLU A 145 -10.65 -19.60 -33.01
N ALA A 146 -11.19 -18.63 -33.74
CA ALA A 146 -10.66 -17.27 -33.90
C ALA A 146 -11.08 -16.30 -32.78
N GLY A 147 -11.97 -16.71 -31.87
CA GLY A 147 -12.47 -15.88 -30.76
C GLY A 147 -13.74 -15.09 -31.07
N LYS A 148 -14.39 -15.33 -32.21
CA LYS A 148 -15.71 -14.76 -32.50
C LYS A 148 -16.77 -15.45 -31.66
N VAL A 149 -17.74 -14.69 -31.16
CA VAL A 149 -18.85 -15.22 -30.38
C VAL A 149 -19.75 -16.03 -31.31
N LEU A 150 -19.92 -17.32 -31.02
CA LEU A 150 -20.85 -18.21 -31.72
C LEU A 150 -22.21 -18.23 -31.03
N LYS A 151 -22.22 -18.35 -29.69
CA LYS A 151 -23.46 -18.42 -28.91
C LYS A 151 -23.31 -17.63 -27.62
N LYS A 152 -24.40 -17.06 -27.15
CA LYS A 152 -24.57 -16.52 -25.81
C LYS A 152 -25.81 -17.09 -25.17
N TYR A 153 -25.72 -17.31 -23.88
CA TYR A 153 -26.83 -17.73 -23.04
C TYR A 153 -26.88 -16.87 -21.80
N SER A 154 -28.08 -16.56 -21.34
CA SER A 154 -28.31 -15.92 -20.05
C SER A 154 -29.49 -16.57 -19.35
N LYS A 155 -29.33 -16.88 -18.06
CA LYS A 155 -30.42 -17.17 -17.13
C LYS A 155 -30.41 -16.13 -16.03
N ASP A 156 -31.47 -15.33 -15.95
CA ASP A 156 -31.73 -14.39 -14.86
C ASP A 156 -32.71 -15.05 -13.90
N TYR A 157 -32.24 -15.40 -12.71
CA TYR A 157 -33.02 -16.10 -11.69
C TYR A 157 -33.95 -15.14 -10.94
N VAL A 158 -33.63 -13.84 -10.90
CA VAL A 158 -34.46 -12.83 -10.24
C VAL A 158 -35.72 -12.53 -11.05
N LYS A 159 -35.57 -12.38 -12.37
CA LYS A 159 -36.70 -12.15 -13.29
C LYS A 159 -37.32 -13.44 -13.82
N ASN A 160 -36.76 -14.59 -13.44
CA ASN A 160 -37.07 -15.90 -14.00
C ASN A 160 -37.10 -15.89 -15.54
N ARG A 161 -36.11 -15.25 -16.17
CA ARG A 161 -36.03 -15.10 -17.63
C ARG A 161 -34.77 -15.77 -18.15
N SER A 162 -34.91 -16.57 -19.20
CA SER A 162 -33.81 -17.09 -20.00
C SER A 162 -33.80 -16.46 -21.38
N TRP A 163 -32.62 -16.42 -22.00
CA TRP A 163 -32.49 -16.22 -23.44
C TRP A 163 -31.19 -16.84 -23.93
N GLY A 164 -31.20 -17.32 -25.17
CA GLY A 164 -30.03 -17.75 -25.92
C GLY A 164 -30.00 -17.08 -27.29
N ARG A 165 -28.81 -16.75 -27.78
CA ARG A 165 -28.60 -16.15 -29.10
C ARG A 165 -27.41 -16.80 -29.77
N GLN A 166 -27.60 -17.29 -30.99
CA GLN A 166 -26.53 -17.83 -31.85
C GLN A 166 -26.24 -16.87 -33.00
N VAL A 167 -24.99 -16.43 -33.14
CA VAL A 167 -24.55 -15.57 -34.23
C VAL A 167 -24.14 -16.45 -35.41
N LEU A 168 -24.69 -16.15 -36.59
CA LEU A 168 -24.29 -16.74 -37.85
C LEU A 168 -23.41 -15.77 -38.61
N TYR A 169 -22.28 -16.27 -39.12
CA TYR A 169 -21.34 -15.52 -39.91
C TYR A 169 -21.38 -15.99 -41.36
N ASN A 170 -21.26 -15.06 -42.30
CA ASN A 170 -21.13 -15.39 -43.72
C ASN A 170 -19.71 -15.94 -44.03
N ALA A 171 -19.47 -16.29 -45.30
CA ALA A 171 -18.19 -16.85 -45.74
C ALA A 171 -17.01 -15.88 -45.52
N GLU A 172 -17.27 -14.57 -45.57
CA GLU A 172 -16.29 -13.52 -45.28
C GLU A 172 -16.07 -13.30 -43.77
N GLY A 173 -16.80 -14.01 -42.91
CA GLY A 173 -16.68 -13.96 -41.47
C GLY A 173 -17.34 -12.74 -40.82
N MET A 174 -18.24 -12.06 -41.52
CA MET A 174 -19.06 -10.96 -41.01
C MET A 174 -20.36 -11.51 -40.41
N PRO A 175 -20.84 -10.96 -39.28
CA PRO A 175 -22.06 -11.43 -38.65
C PRO A 175 -23.28 -11.05 -39.52
N GLU A 176 -24.03 -12.05 -39.95
CA GLU A 176 -25.14 -11.86 -40.90
C GLU A 176 -26.49 -11.84 -40.16
N LYS A 177 -26.70 -12.82 -39.27
CA LYS A 177 -27.98 -13.04 -38.58
C LYS A 177 -27.78 -13.60 -37.19
N VAL A 178 -28.82 -13.48 -36.36
CA VAL A 178 -28.87 -14.14 -35.05
C VAL A 178 -30.08 -15.03 -34.95
N ILE A 179 -29.87 -16.26 -34.49
CA ILE A 179 -30.95 -17.17 -34.12
C ILE A 179 -31.24 -17.00 -32.64
N LEU A 180 -32.48 -16.64 -32.31
CA LEU A 180 -32.99 -16.66 -30.95
C LEU A 180 -33.28 -18.09 -30.55
N ILE A 181 -32.78 -18.45 -29.38
CA ILE A 181 -32.91 -19.76 -28.77
C ILE A 181 -33.59 -19.52 -27.43
N ASP A 182 -34.78 -20.09 -27.22
CA ASP A 182 -35.46 -20.04 -25.94
C ASP A 182 -35.77 -21.47 -25.51
N GLY A 183 -35.67 -21.70 -24.21
CA GLY A 183 -35.65 -23.02 -23.63
C GLY A 183 -35.76 -22.90 -22.12
N PRO A 184 -36.96 -23.10 -21.53
CA PRO A 184 -37.15 -22.99 -20.08
C PRO A 184 -36.30 -24.01 -19.29
N ASP A 185 -35.92 -25.13 -19.92
CA ASP A 185 -35.30 -26.30 -19.27
C ASP A 185 -33.90 -26.65 -19.84
N GLY A 186 -33.25 -25.72 -20.54
CA GLY A 186 -31.96 -25.98 -21.21
C GLY A 186 -32.07 -26.70 -22.56
N ASN A 187 -33.28 -27.12 -22.96
CA ASN A 187 -33.57 -27.56 -24.33
C ASN A 187 -33.64 -26.34 -25.26
N MET A 188 -32.64 -26.21 -26.11
CA MET A 188 -32.44 -25.07 -27.00
C MET A 188 -33.28 -25.21 -28.27
N GLU A 189 -34.49 -24.64 -28.28
CA GLU A 189 -35.34 -24.62 -29.48
C GLU A 189 -35.17 -23.33 -30.29
N ARG A 190 -35.19 -23.47 -31.62
CA ARG A 190 -35.06 -22.34 -32.54
C ARG A 190 -36.36 -21.54 -32.57
N VAL A 191 -36.31 -20.31 -32.06
CA VAL A 191 -37.51 -19.44 -31.95
C VAL A 191 -37.65 -18.51 -33.16
N GLY A 192 -36.54 -18.05 -33.76
CA GLY A 192 -36.60 -17.21 -34.96
C GLY A 192 -35.26 -16.60 -35.37
N GLU A 193 -35.24 -15.95 -36.54
CA GLU A 193 -34.09 -15.20 -37.07
C GLU A 193 -34.28 -13.69 -36.85
N TYR A 194 -33.21 -13.02 -36.42
CA TYR A 194 -33.21 -11.61 -36.08
C TYR A 194 -31.96 -10.92 -36.62
N ARG A 195 -32.02 -9.59 -36.74
CA ARG A 195 -30.86 -8.77 -37.08
C ARG A 195 -29.81 -8.86 -35.98
N VAL A 196 -28.54 -8.87 -36.39
CA VAL A 196 -27.39 -8.80 -35.47
C VAL A 196 -27.39 -7.45 -34.76
N GLU A 197 -27.32 -7.49 -33.43
CA GLU A 197 -27.10 -6.30 -32.61
C GLU A 197 -25.62 -6.19 -32.21
N SER A 198 -25.17 -4.97 -31.90
CA SER A 198 -23.75 -4.73 -31.59
C SER A 198 -23.22 -5.59 -30.44
N TRP A 199 -24.05 -5.87 -29.44
CA TRP A 199 -23.67 -6.66 -28.27
C TRP A 199 -23.63 -8.16 -28.52
N ASP A 200 -24.24 -8.68 -29.60
CA ASP A 200 -24.24 -10.12 -29.90
C ASP A 200 -22.82 -10.64 -30.15
N THR A 201 -21.99 -9.82 -30.78
CA THR A 201 -20.60 -10.15 -31.14
C THR A 201 -19.57 -9.75 -30.08
N LEU A 202 -19.95 -8.99 -29.05
CA LEU A 202 -19.03 -8.58 -27.98
C LEU A 202 -18.65 -9.77 -27.09
N THR A 203 -17.37 -9.95 -26.82
CA THR A 203 -16.91 -10.95 -25.86
C THR A 203 -17.39 -10.62 -24.45
N LEU A 204 -17.47 -11.63 -23.59
CA LEU A 204 -17.79 -11.40 -22.17
C LEU A 204 -16.66 -10.58 -21.51
N LYS A 205 -17.05 -9.69 -20.60
CA LYS A 205 -16.13 -8.85 -19.83
C LYS A 205 -16.47 -8.97 -18.34
N ARG A 206 -15.42 -8.92 -17.50
CA ARG A 206 -15.54 -8.86 -16.04
C ARG A 206 -16.43 -7.69 -15.62
N LYS A 207 -17.25 -7.93 -14.60
CA LYS A 207 -18.31 -7.02 -14.15
C LYS A 207 -17.85 -6.09 -13.03
N GLY A 208 -16.95 -6.54 -12.14
CA GLY A 208 -16.54 -5.76 -10.97
C GLY A 208 -15.90 -4.43 -11.33
N VAL A 209 -15.12 -4.38 -12.41
CA VAL A 209 -14.48 -3.14 -12.92
C VAL A 209 -15.50 -2.02 -13.20
N LEU A 210 -16.75 -2.37 -13.52
CA LEU A 210 -17.82 -1.40 -13.74
C LEU A 210 -18.34 -0.76 -12.44
N ARG A 211 -18.16 -1.40 -11.28
CA ARG A 211 -18.65 -0.90 -9.99
C ARG A 211 -17.84 0.25 -9.43
N LEU A 212 -16.52 0.22 -9.61
CA LEU A 212 -15.68 1.29 -9.09
C LEU A 212 -15.75 2.56 -9.98
N GLY A 213 -16.21 2.45 -11.22
CA GLY A 213 -16.26 3.55 -12.19
C GLY A 213 -14.86 3.95 -12.67
N LYS A 214 -14.78 4.90 -13.61
CA LYS A 214 -13.49 5.50 -14.01
C LYS A 214 -13.12 6.63 -13.04
N MET A 215 -11.83 6.86 -12.80
CA MET A 215 -11.40 8.11 -12.17
C MET A 215 -11.91 9.27 -13.03
N ARG A 216 -12.42 10.32 -12.39
CA ARG A 216 -13.01 11.45 -13.11
C ARG A 216 -11.95 12.28 -13.82
N VAL A 217 -10.74 12.27 -13.25
CA VAL A 217 -9.66 13.18 -13.61
C VAL A 217 -8.61 12.58 -14.54
N VAL A 218 -8.25 11.31 -14.36
CA VAL A 218 -7.19 10.67 -15.17
C VAL A 218 -7.74 10.33 -16.55
N LYS A 219 -7.22 10.99 -17.59
CA LYS A 219 -7.55 10.70 -18.99
C LYS A 219 -6.30 10.12 -19.65
N ASP A 220 -6.44 9.00 -20.36
CA ASP A 220 -5.37 8.37 -21.17
C ASP A 220 -4.97 9.21 -22.41
N ASN A 221 -5.22 10.53 -22.40
CA ASN A 221 -4.90 11.38 -23.52
C ASN A 221 -3.47 11.91 -23.37
N ASN A 222 -2.60 11.55 -24.32
CA ASN A 222 -1.15 11.75 -24.34
C ASN A 222 -0.66 13.22 -24.37
N GLN A 223 -1.45 14.21 -23.94
CA GLN A 223 -1.03 15.60 -23.88
C GLN A 223 -0.87 16.08 -22.43
N LYS A 224 0.40 16.25 -22.05
CA LYS A 224 0.92 17.01 -20.89
C LYS A 224 0.62 16.44 -19.49
N ASN A 225 1.15 15.25 -19.20
CA ASN A 225 1.21 14.71 -17.83
C ASN A 225 2.68 14.66 -17.32
N PRO A 226 3.35 15.81 -17.08
CA PRO A 226 4.75 15.84 -16.68
C PRO A 226 4.95 15.20 -15.31
N ILE A 227 5.85 14.22 -15.25
CA ILE A 227 6.33 13.60 -14.01
C ILE A 227 7.21 14.62 -13.28
N ARG A 228 6.91 14.87 -12.00
CA ARG A 228 7.66 15.80 -11.14
C ARG A 228 8.63 15.10 -10.21
N LYS A 229 8.24 13.92 -9.73
CA LYS A 229 9.01 13.14 -8.78
C LYS A 229 8.98 11.68 -9.15
N ILE A 230 10.12 11.05 -8.99
CA ILE A 230 10.32 9.60 -9.06
C ILE A 230 10.95 9.16 -7.74
N ASP A 231 10.63 7.95 -7.29
CA ASP A 231 11.33 7.31 -6.18
C ASP A 231 12.64 6.64 -6.64
N GLU A 232 13.36 6.04 -5.69
CA GLU A 232 14.64 5.36 -5.94
C GLU A 232 14.49 4.15 -6.88
N ALA A 233 13.31 3.52 -6.93
CA ALA A 233 13.00 2.42 -7.85
C ALA A 233 12.63 2.91 -9.26
N GLY A 234 12.55 4.24 -9.47
CA GLY A 234 12.22 4.86 -10.75
C GLY A 234 10.72 4.98 -11.03
N ASN A 235 9.85 4.71 -10.05
CA ASN A 235 8.42 4.89 -10.18
C ASN A 235 8.03 6.33 -9.89
N TRP A 236 7.14 6.91 -10.70
CA TRP A 236 6.68 8.28 -10.45
C TRP A 236 5.85 8.37 -9.17
N THR A 237 6.13 9.34 -8.32
CA THR A 237 5.41 9.57 -7.05
C THR A 237 4.63 10.89 -7.06
N GLU A 238 4.91 11.77 -8.02
CA GLU A 238 4.14 13.00 -8.23
C GLU A 238 4.13 13.35 -9.73
N ARG A 239 2.97 13.69 -10.27
CA ARG A 239 2.83 14.23 -11.63
C ARG A 239 1.72 15.27 -11.70
N PHE A 240 1.78 16.12 -12.73
CA PHE A 240 0.60 16.89 -13.12
C PHE A 240 -0.29 16.08 -14.05
N GLU A 241 -1.59 16.35 -13.98
CA GLU A 241 -2.59 15.74 -14.87
C GLU A 241 -3.31 16.85 -15.64
N GLY A 242 -3.11 16.85 -16.96
CA GLY A 242 -3.65 17.85 -17.89
C GLY A 242 -3.16 19.28 -17.64
N CYS A 243 -3.38 20.14 -18.63
CA CYS A 243 -3.20 21.58 -18.49
C CYS A 243 -4.45 22.33 -18.97
N ASN A 244 -4.73 23.49 -18.36
CA ASN A 244 -5.70 24.43 -18.90
C ASN A 244 -5.10 25.21 -20.10
N GLU A 245 -5.90 26.08 -20.71
CA GLU A 245 -5.51 26.88 -21.88
C GLU A 245 -4.28 27.79 -21.60
N SER A 246 -4.12 28.21 -20.34
CA SER A 246 -2.98 29.00 -19.86
C SER A 246 -1.72 28.17 -19.56
N GLY A 247 -1.78 26.85 -19.71
CA GLY A 247 -0.66 25.93 -19.43
C GLY A 247 -0.50 25.56 -17.95
N GLU A 248 -1.44 25.93 -17.09
CA GLU A 248 -1.44 25.57 -15.68
C GLU A 248 -1.93 24.13 -15.50
N PRO A 249 -1.38 23.36 -14.53
CA PRO A 249 -1.83 22.00 -14.29
C PRO A 249 -3.30 21.99 -13.85
N ASN A 250 -4.10 21.05 -14.34
CA ASN A 250 -5.47 20.90 -13.84
C ASN A 250 -5.48 20.18 -12.48
N PHE A 251 -4.57 19.23 -12.27
CA PHE A 251 -4.47 18.46 -11.02
C PHE A 251 -3.03 18.07 -10.69
N ILE A 252 -2.80 17.76 -9.41
CA ILE A 252 -1.57 17.13 -8.92
C ILE A 252 -1.92 15.73 -8.43
N ILE A 253 -1.33 14.70 -9.02
CA ILE A 253 -1.50 13.31 -8.60
C ILE A 253 -0.26 12.90 -7.80
N ARG A 254 -0.48 12.32 -6.62
CA ARG A 254 0.58 11.72 -5.81
C ARG A 254 0.36 10.24 -5.61
N ARG A 255 1.47 9.49 -5.59
CA ARG A 255 1.50 8.07 -5.23
C ARG A 255 2.42 7.84 -4.04
N ASP A 256 1.89 7.17 -3.02
CA ASP A 256 2.69 6.53 -1.98
C ASP A 256 2.78 5.04 -2.34
N ILE A 257 4.00 4.53 -2.56
CA ILE A 257 4.25 3.18 -3.06
C ILE A 257 5.00 2.39 -1.99
N GLU A 258 4.42 1.28 -1.53
CA GLU A 258 5.09 0.31 -0.68
C GLU A 258 5.56 -0.86 -1.52
N TYR A 259 6.83 -1.25 -1.37
CA TYR A 259 7.45 -2.37 -2.08
C TYR A 259 7.47 -3.66 -1.24
N ALA A 260 7.38 -4.80 -1.92
CA ALA A 260 7.54 -6.14 -1.37
C ALA A 260 9.01 -6.39 -0.99
N GLY A 261 9.25 -7.26 -0.01
CA GLY A 261 10.59 -7.45 0.55
C GLY A 261 11.04 -6.30 1.47
N GLY A 262 10.09 -5.50 1.95
CA GLY A 262 10.32 -4.50 2.98
C GLY A 262 10.72 -3.14 2.42
N GLY A 263 9.87 -2.15 2.67
CA GLY A 263 10.21 -0.75 2.52
C GLY A 263 11.48 -0.39 3.27
N ASN A 264 12.07 0.72 2.87
CA ASN A 264 13.28 1.26 3.45
C ASN A 264 13.01 1.67 4.90
N ASP A 265 13.69 1.05 5.89
CA ASP A 265 13.49 1.41 7.30
C ASP A 265 13.88 2.87 7.59
N ARG A 266 14.66 3.52 6.70
CA ARG A 266 14.92 4.98 6.73
C ARG A 266 13.66 5.81 6.59
N GLU A 267 12.65 5.34 5.85
CA GLU A 267 11.38 6.06 5.64
C GLU A 267 10.52 6.09 6.90
N LYS A 268 10.64 5.05 7.76
CA LYS A 268 9.94 4.99 9.05
C LYS A 268 10.49 5.99 10.06
N ILE A 269 11.75 6.40 9.89
CA ILE A 269 12.40 7.44 10.71
C ILE A 269 12.83 8.63 9.84
N PRO A 270 11.90 9.18 9.04
CA PRO A 270 12.13 9.91 7.78
C PRO A 270 13.48 10.63 7.73
N VAL A 271 14.52 9.91 7.30
CA VAL A 271 15.86 10.47 7.04
C VAL A 271 16.08 10.65 5.54
N ARG A 272 16.92 11.62 5.17
CA ARG A 272 17.27 11.98 3.80
C ARG A 272 18.69 11.54 3.46
N GLY A 273 18.89 11.15 2.21
CA GLY A 273 20.15 10.61 1.73
C GLY A 273 20.38 9.16 2.18
N LYS A 274 21.49 8.57 1.71
CA LYS A 274 21.88 7.19 2.02
C LYS A 274 22.47 7.10 3.44
N VAL A 275 21.64 7.30 4.46
CA VAL A 275 22.05 7.22 5.87
C VAL A 275 22.49 5.79 6.19
N LYS A 276 23.75 5.64 6.59
CA LYS A 276 24.35 4.40 7.09
C LYS A 276 24.06 4.19 8.57
N LYS A 277 24.07 5.27 9.36
CA LYS A 277 23.85 5.21 10.80
C LYS A 277 23.15 6.46 11.30
N VAL A 278 22.24 6.29 12.26
CA VAL A 278 21.64 7.38 13.03
C VAL A 278 21.70 7.03 14.51
N GLN A 279 22.06 8.01 15.33
CA GLN A 279 21.98 7.91 16.78
C GLN A 279 21.13 9.06 17.31
N GLN A 280 20.10 8.77 18.09
CA GLN A 280 19.27 9.77 18.77
C GLN A 280 19.54 9.78 20.27
N ARG A 281 19.58 10.97 20.86
CA ARG A 281 19.68 11.19 22.31
C ARG A 281 18.64 12.23 22.73
N SER A 282 18.01 12.01 23.88
CA SER A 282 17.01 12.92 24.46
C SER A 282 17.45 13.44 25.81
N TYR A 283 17.06 14.67 26.12
CA TYR A 283 17.40 15.36 27.35
C TYR A 283 16.20 16.15 27.83
N ILE A 284 16.11 16.33 29.15
CA ILE A 284 15.28 17.39 29.72
C ILE A 284 15.84 18.71 29.21
N ALA A 285 14.99 19.57 28.65
CA ALA A 285 15.42 20.86 28.16
C ALA A 285 15.54 21.89 29.29
N ILE A 286 16.59 22.70 29.27
CA ILE A 286 16.82 23.76 30.26
C ILE A 286 16.79 25.11 29.54
N ALA A 287 15.80 25.95 29.84
CA ALA A 287 15.73 27.30 29.31
C ALA A 287 16.85 28.19 29.88
N LYS A 288 17.61 28.86 29.00
CA LYS A 288 18.68 29.82 29.36
C LYS A 288 18.38 31.26 28.92
N GLY A 289 17.28 31.47 28.23
CA GLY A 289 16.83 32.75 27.72
C GLY A 289 15.73 32.56 26.66
N PRO A 290 15.32 33.63 25.96
CA PRO A 290 14.19 33.58 25.03
C PRO A 290 14.34 32.58 23.88
N GLN A 291 15.57 32.21 23.51
CA GLN A 291 15.86 31.29 22.40
C GLN A 291 16.98 30.27 22.70
N ALA A 292 17.64 30.37 23.86
CA ALA A 292 18.74 29.50 24.23
C ALA A 292 18.23 28.35 25.11
N VAL A 293 18.54 27.11 24.71
CA VAL A 293 18.14 25.90 25.41
C VAL A 293 19.35 25.00 25.58
N ASP A 294 19.67 24.69 26.84
CA ASP A 294 20.73 23.75 27.20
C ASP A 294 20.19 22.34 27.42
N LYS A 295 21.10 21.37 27.34
CA LYS A 295 20.82 19.96 27.65
C LYS A 295 20.87 19.76 29.17
N GLY A 296 19.79 19.26 29.73
CA GLY A 296 19.73 18.77 31.11
C GLY A 296 20.09 17.29 31.22
N GLU A 297 19.44 16.62 32.17
CA GLU A 297 19.60 15.18 32.37
C GLU A 297 19.11 14.39 31.15
N LYS A 298 19.77 13.25 30.88
CA LYS A 298 19.31 12.28 29.89
C LYS A 298 17.95 11.74 30.30
N LYS A 299 16.91 12.11 29.56
CA LYS A 299 15.55 11.59 29.73
C LYS A 299 14.83 11.54 28.39
N GLY A 300 14.17 10.43 28.08
CA GLY A 300 13.31 10.28 26.89
C GLY A 300 13.82 9.22 25.91
N GLN A 301 13.75 9.52 24.61
CA GLN A 301 14.01 8.52 23.56
C GLN A 301 15.49 8.46 23.16
N PHE A 302 16.07 7.26 23.21
CA PHE A 302 17.43 6.98 22.76
C PHE A 302 17.42 5.73 21.88
N PHE A 303 18.13 5.79 20.76
CA PHE A 303 18.36 4.63 19.91
C PHE A 303 19.60 4.82 19.04
N VAL A 304 20.12 3.70 18.56
CA VAL A 304 21.09 3.67 17.45
C VAL A 304 20.55 2.73 16.41
N TYR A 305 20.45 3.18 15.16
CA TYR A 305 20.13 2.32 14.02
C TYR A 305 21.27 2.35 13.01
N GLU A 306 21.64 1.18 12.51
CA GLU A 306 22.53 1.04 11.36
C GLU A 306 21.74 0.42 10.21
N PHE A 307 21.95 0.96 9.01
CA PHE A 307 21.26 0.56 7.79
C PHE A 307 22.24 -0.02 6.78
N GLY A 308 21.83 -1.06 6.07
CA GLY A 308 22.49 -1.48 4.83
C GLY A 308 22.37 -0.41 3.74
N GLU A 309 23.09 -0.57 2.62
CA GLU A 309 22.99 0.37 1.49
C GLU A 309 21.57 0.46 0.93
N ASN A 310 20.86 -0.68 0.90
CA ASN A 310 19.45 -0.81 0.55
C ASN A 310 18.46 -0.13 1.54
N GLY A 311 18.96 0.46 2.63
CA GLY A 311 18.16 1.19 3.60
C GLY A 311 17.42 0.35 4.64
N ARG A 312 17.56 -0.99 4.59
CA ARG A 312 17.05 -1.87 5.65
C ARG A 312 17.92 -1.77 6.89
N LYS A 313 17.28 -1.82 8.06
CA LYS A 313 17.97 -1.77 9.34
C LYS A 313 18.70 -3.10 9.57
N ILE A 314 20.02 -3.05 9.73
CA ILE A 314 20.87 -4.23 10.00
C ILE A 314 21.22 -4.36 11.47
N LYS A 315 21.19 -3.25 12.22
CA LYS A 315 21.39 -3.25 13.67
C LYS A 315 20.53 -2.21 14.37
N GLU A 316 20.17 -2.52 15.60
CA GLU A 316 19.49 -1.63 16.53
C GLU A 316 20.11 -1.71 17.93
N GLU A 317 20.23 -0.58 18.60
CA GLU A 317 20.47 -0.53 20.05
C GLU A 317 19.30 0.16 20.73
N ARG A 318 18.77 -0.47 21.77
CA ARG A 318 17.67 0.02 22.60
C ARG A 318 18.16 0.42 23.97
N PHE A 319 17.56 1.47 24.51
CA PHE A 319 17.99 2.11 25.74
C PHE A 319 16.81 2.30 26.69
N THR A 320 17.10 2.47 27.98
CA THR A 320 16.17 3.03 28.96
C THR A 320 15.82 4.47 28.63
N GLU A 321 14.80 5.02 29.27
CA GLU A 321 14.54 6.47 29.24
C GLU A 321 15.67 7.30 29.84
N ALA A 322 16.54 6.73 30.69
CA ALA A 322 17.74 7.39 31.20
C ALA A 322 18.94 7.30 30.24
N GLY A 323 18.78 6.71 29.06
CA GLY A 323 19.84 6.55 28.06
C GLY A 323 20.85 5.44 28.35
N VAL A 324 20.47 4.43 29.15
CA VAL A 324 21.30 3.24 29.43
C VAL A 324 20.95 2.13 28.44
N CYS A 325 21.94 1.59 27.73
CA CYS A 325 21.73 0.51 26.75
C CYS A 325 21.16 -0.73 27.45
N ARG A 326 20.05 -1.27 26.93
CA ARG A 326 19.41 -2.50 27.42
C ARG A 326 19.65 -3.69 26.52
N GLU A 327 19.67 -3.45 25.21
CA GLU A 327 19.61 -4.52 24.22
C GLU A 327 20.27 -4.07 22.91
N LYS A 328 20.97 -5.00 22.26
CA LYS A 328 21.48 -4.84 20.90
C LYS A 328 20.81 -5.91 20.03
N ILE A 329 20.37 -5.54 18.84
CA ILE A 329 19.66 -6.43 17.91
C ILE A 329 20.37 -6.39 16.57
N GLN A 330 20.55 -7.56 15.96
CA GLN A 330 21.04 -7.72 14.61
C GLN A 330 19.97 -8.36 13.73
N TYR A 331 19.86 -7.88 12.50
CA TYR A 331 18.85 -8.31 11.54
C TYR A 331 19.50 -8.96 10.33
N GLU A 332 18.99 -10.13 9.94
CA GLU A 332 19.41 -10.87 8.75
C GLU A 332 18.21 -11.04 7.82
N TYR A 333 18.44 -10.88 6.51
CA TYR A 333 17.40 -10.89 5.49
C TYR A 333 17.69 -11.92 4.40
N ASP A 334 16.66 -12.44 3.76
CA ASP A 334 16.80 -13.25 2.54
C ASP A 334 17.13 -12.37 1.32
N GLU A 335 17.46 -13.02 0.20
CA GLU A 335 17.79 -12.34 -1.07
C GLU A 335 16.64 -11.45 -1.58
N THR A 336 15.40 -11.81 -1.27
CA THR A 336 14.21 -11.02 -1.64
C THR A 336 13.91 -9.89 -0.66
N GLY A 337 14.61 -9.87 0.48
CA GLY A 337 14.50 -8.86 1.52
C GLY A 337 13.56 -9.13 2.66
N ASN A 338 12.99 -10.33 2.76
CA ASN A 338 12.22 -10.67 3.94
C ASN A 338 13.17 -10.90 5.12
N LEU A 339 12.74 -10.49 6.31
CA LEU A 339 13.51 -10.68 7.54
C LEU A 339 13.56 -12.18 7.86
N LEU A 340 14.75 -12.79 7.86
CA LEU A 340 14.91 -14.20 8.23
C LEU A 340 15.11 -14.36 9.73
N LYS A 341 15.89 -13.46 10.32
CA LYS A 341 16.34 -13.62 11.70
C LYS A 341 16.56 -12.30 12.43
N GLU A 342 16.18 -12.28 13.71
CA GLU A 342 16.63 -11.31 14.70
C GLU A 342 17.50 -12.01 15.74
N SER A 343 18.67 -11.46 16.03
CA SER A 343 19.54 -11.94 17.11
C SER A 343 19.63 -10.84 18.18
N HIS A 344 19.16 -11.14 19.39
CA HIS A 344 19.12 -10.22 20.53
C HIS A 344 20.29 -10.48 21.47
N TYR A 345 20.96 -9.42 21.89
CA TYR A 345 22.14 -9.47 22.74
C TYR A 345 22.01 -8.52 23.91
N THR A 346 22.62 -8.89 25.03
CA THR A 346 22.91 -7.96 26.13
C THR A 346 23.84 -6.84 25.65
N PRO A 347 23.96 -5.73 26.40
CA PRO A 347 24.91 -4.66 26.07
C PRO A 347 26.37 -5.15 26.00
N ALA A 348 26.69 -6.20 26.76
CA ALA A 348 28.00 -6.87 26.78
C ALA A 348 28.23 -7.81 25.57
N GLY A 349 27.24 -7.99 24.69
CA GLY A 349 27.35 -8.81 23.48
C GLY A 349 27.03 -10.29 23.68
N VAL A 350 26.44 -10.66 24.82
CA VAL A 350 26.00 -12.04 25.07
C VAL A 350 24.64 -12.25 24.40
N LEU A 351 24.51 -13.29 23.56
CA LEU A 351 23.26 -13.67 22.91
C LEU A 351 22.23 -14.09 23.97
N THR A 352 21.00 -13.59 23.86
CA THR A 352 19.90 -13.92 24.77
C THR A 352 18.75 -14.63 24.08
N VAL A 353 18.38 -14.17 22.89
CA VAL A 353 17.23 -14.67 22.14
C VAL A 353 17.52 -14.61 20.65
N ASN A 354 17.10 -15.64 19.92
CA ASN A 354 16.95 -15.56 18.47
C ASN A 354 15.48 -15.61 18.09
N LYS A 355 15.12 -14.93 17.00
CA LYS A 355 13.81 -15.09 16.36
C LYS A 355 14.02 -15.46 14.92
N ASN A 356 13.42 -16.55 14.49
CA ASN A 356 13.45 -17.03 13.11
C ASN A 356 12.07 -16.87 12.48
N TYR A 357 12.03 -16.26 11.30
CA TYR A 357 10.79 -15.91 10.61
C TYR A 357 10.56 -16.81 9.40
N GLY A 358 9.34 -17.32 9.28
CA GLY A 358 8.94 -18.16 8.17
C GLY A 358 7.74 -17.58 7.43
N TYR A 359 7.78 -17.64 6.11
CA TYR A 359 6.81 -17.00 5.22
C TYR A 359 5.94 -18.03 4.49
N ASP A 360 4.75 -17.60 4.04
CA ASP A 360 3.92 -18.39 3.12
C ASP A 360 4.34 -18.16 1.66
N LYS A 361 3.69 -18.89 0.73
CA LYS A 361 3.98 -18.80 -0.71
C LYS A 361 3.74 -17.41 -1.33
N GLU A 362 2.99 -16.55 -0.63
CA GLU A 362 2.72 -15.17 -1.07
C GLU A 362 3.65 -14.16 -0.37
N GLY A 363 4.68 -14.64 0.35
CA GLY A 363 5.64 -13.80 1.06
C GLY A 363 5.07 -13.16 2.33
N ARG A 364 3.94 -13.65 2.86
CA ARG A 364 3.37 -13.15 4.12
C ARG A 364 3.95 -13.90 5.29
N LEU A 365 4.20 -13.19 6.41
CA LEU A 365 4.77 -13.82 7.61
C LEU A 365 3.80 -14.87 8.15
N LYS A 366 4.20 -16.13 8.13
CA LYS A 366 3.36 -17.27 8.56
C LYS A 366 3.57 -17.58 10.03
N HIS A 367 4.83 -17.56 10.48
CA HIS A 367 5.18 -17.83 11.85
C HIS A 367 6.53 -17.20 12.24
N CYS A 368 6.73 -17.00 13.53
CA CYS A 368 7.99 -16.62 14.15
C CYS A 368 8.32 -17.67 15.22
N SER A 369 9.50 -18.29 15.15
CA SER A 369 9.99 -19.16 16.22
C SER A 369 10.96 -18.35 17.08
N ILE A 370 10.69 -18.26 18.37
CA ILE A 370 11.54 -17.61 19.36
C ILE A 370 12.37 -18.71 20.02
N LEU A 371 13.69 -18.53 20.02
CA LEU A 371 14.67 -19.47 20.53
C LEU A 371 15.47 -18.82 21.65
N ASP A 372 15.88 -19.62 22.62
CA ASP A 372 16.78 -19.19 23.69
C ASP A 372 18.24 -19.04 23.21
N ASP A 373 19.14 -18.77 24.15
CA ASP A 373 20.57 -18.61 23.91
C ASP A 373 21.29 -19.91 23.47
N LYS A 374 20.66 -21.07 23.68
CA LYS A 374 21.15 -22.38 23.24
C LYS A 374 20.59 -22.79 21.88
N GLY A 375 19.64 -22.01 21.34
CA GLY A 375 18.99 -22.30 20.06
C GLY A 375 17.82 -23.27 20.20
N GLU A 376 17.31 -23.51 21.41
CA GLU A 376 16.10 -24.28 21.62
C GLU A 376 14.88 -23.38 21.44
N ILE A 377 13.88 -23.85 20.70
CA ILE A 377 12.63 -23.11 20.53
C ILE A 377 11.93 -23.04 21.88
N ILE A 378 11.54 -21.86 22.33
CA ILE A 378 10.79 -21.64 23.58
C ILE A 378 9.35 -21.18 23.31
N GLN A 379 9.11 -20.55 22.15
CA GLN A 379 7.79 -20.08 21.74
C GLN A 379 7.68 -20.05 20.21
N ARG A 380 6.46 -20.21 19.71
CA ARG A 380 6.10 -20.01 18.31
C ARG A 380 4.88 -19.12 18.17
N ASP A 381 5.04 -18.02 17.45
CA ASP A 381 3.96 -17.12 17.08
C ASP A 381 3.44 -17.49 15.70
N ILE A 382 2.11 -17.51 15.56
CA ILE A 382 1.40 -17.82 14.32
C ILE A 382 0.56 -16.62 13.91
N PHE A 383 0.62 -16.26 12.63
CA PHE A 383 -0.07 -15.10 12.09
C PHE A 383 -1.15 -15.53 11.11
N ARG A 384 -2.34 -14.91 11.20
CA ARG A 384 -3.45 -15.15 10.28
C ARG A 384 -3.86 -13.87 9.57
N TYR A 385 -4.34 -14.04 8.34
CA TYR A 385 -4.65 -12.94 7.44
C TYR A 385 -6.08 -13.02 6.92
N ASP A 386 -6.67 -11.87 6.63
CA ASP A 386 -7.91 -11.79 5.88
C ASP A 386 -7.69 -11.99 4.36
N ILE A 387 -8.78 -11.92 3.59
CA ILE A 387 -8.75 -12.06 2.13
C ILE A 387 -8.00 -10.92 1.43
N GLU A 388 -7.80 -9.78 2.10
CA GLU A 388 -7.08 -8.61 1.61
C GLU A 388 -5.60 -8.65 1.97
N GLY A 389 -5.15 -9.70 2.66
CA GLY A 389 -3.78 -9.87 3.12
C GLY A 389 -3.42 -9.03 4.35
N ASN A 390 -4.40 -8.50 5.10
CA ASN A 390 -4.13 -7.84 6.38
C ASN A 390 -3.96 -8.88 7.50
N MET A 391 -2.99 -8.70 8.40
CA MET A 391 -2.77 -9.60 9.54
C MET A 391 -3.85 -9.36 10.60
N VAL A 392 -4.86 -10.21 10.70
CA VAL A 392 -6.00 -10.02 11.61
C VAL A 392 -5.80 -10.67 12.99
N GLN A 393 -4.85 -11.59 13.11
CA GLN A 393 -4.56 -12.29 14.36
C GLN A 393 -3.08 -12.67 14.44
N GLU A 394 -2.57 -12.58 15.67
CA GLU A 394 -1.28 -13.12 16.11
C GLU A 394 -1.53 -13.94 17.37
N ALA A 395 -1.01 -15.16 17.43
CA ALA A 395 -1.14 -16.04 18.58
C ALA A 395 0.18 -16.76 18.88
N GLY A 396 0.67 -16.62 20.11
CA GLY A 396 1.89 -17.24 20.60
C GLY A 396 1.61 -18.52 21.39
N TYR A 397 2.45 -19.53 21.17
CA TYR A 397 2.35 -20.84 21.81
C TYR A 397 3.71 -21.26 22.36
N LEU A 398 3.74 -21.70 23.63
CA LEU A 398 4.90 -22.33 24.24
C LEU A 398 5.14 -23.72 23.64
N THR A 399 6.32 -24.30 23.89
CA THR A 399 6.70 -25.63 23.38
C THR A 399 5.78 -26.77 23.81
N ASN A 400 5.17 -26.66 25.00
CA ASN A 400 4.19 -27.61 25.50
C ASN A 400 2.80 -27.45 24.85
N GLY A 401 2.63 -26.52 23.90
CA GLY A 401 1.39 -26.23 23.20
C GLY A 401 0.47 -25.24 23.90
N THR A 402 0.82 -24.76 25.10
CA THR A 402 0.04 -23.74 25.82
C THR A 402 0.09 -22.42 25.06
N LYS A 403 -1.08 -21.86 24.74
CA LYS A 403 -1.18 -20.52 24.18
C LYS A 403 -0.80 -19.50 25.26
N CYS A 404 0.18 -18.64 25.00
CA CYS A 404 0.67 -17.63 25.94
C CYS A 404 0.35 -16.20 25.52
N SER A 405 -0.01 -15.95 24.26
CA SER A 405 -0.40 -14.62 23.79
C SER A 405 -1.44 -14.71 22.69
N GLU A 406 -2.30 -13.70 22.60
CA GLU A 406 -3.22 -13.54 21.48
C GLU A 406 -3.60 -12.08 21.29
N PHE A 407 -3.40 -11.61 20.06
CA PHE A 407 -3.75 -10.26 19.62
C PHE A 407 -4.69 -10.33 18.42
N ARG A 408 -5.65 -9.40 18.38
CA ARG A 408 -6.50 -9.16 17.21
C ARG A 408 -6.29 -7.76 16.67
N TYR A 409 -6.19 -7.66 15.35
CA TYR A 409 -5.96 -6.42 14.64
C TYR A 409 -7.20 -6.06 13.85
N ILE A 410 -7.65 -4.81 13.98
CA ILE A 410 -8.79 -4.29 13.25
C ILE A 410 -8.29 -3.21 12.33
N TYR A 411 -8.80 -3.24 11.11
CA TYR A 411 -8.42 -2.35 10.04
C TYR A 411 -9.62 -1.46 9.69
N ASP A 412 -9.35 -0.21 9.32
CA ASP A 412 -10.35 0.58 8.62
C ASP A 412 -10.65 -0.06 7.27
N SER A 413 -11.70 0.44 6.61
CA SER A 413 -12.00 -0.01 5.25
C SER A 413 -10.85 0.23 4.26
N TYR A 414 -9.79 0.97 4.65
CA TYR A 414 -8.60 1.36 3.87
C TYR A 414 -7.44 0.39 4.03
N GLY A 415 -7.59 -0.62 4.89
CA GLY A 415 -6.54 -1.58 5.20
C GLY A 415 -5.44 -1.00 6.09
N GLN A 416 -5.71 0.13 6.76
CA GLN A 416 -4.82 0.68 7.79
C GLN A 416 -5.29 0.16 9.15
N GLN A 417 -4.35 -0.24 10.00
CA GLN A 417 -4.67 -0.84 11.29
C GLN A 417 -5.18 0.24 12.26
N ILE A 418 -6.47 0.25 12.55
CA ILE A 418 -7.09 1.22 13.45
C ILE A 418 -7.17 0.75 14.89
N GLU A 419 -7.05 -0.55 15.17
CA GLU A 419 -7.09 -1.06 16.54
C GLU A 419 -6.20 -2.29 16.72
N ARG A 420 -5.56 -2.42 17.89
CA ARG A 420 -4.96 -3.67 18.37
C ARG A 420 -5.60 -4.05 19.70
N LYS A 421 -6.34 -5.16 19.69
CA LYS A 421 -6.94 -5.75 20.90
C LYS A 421 -6.01 -6.81 21.48
N VAL A 422 -5.73 -6.68 22.77
CA VAL A 422 -5.00 -7.68 23.56
C VAL A 422 -6.05 -8.64 24.14
N LEU A 423 -6.01 -9.92 23.76
CA LEU A 423 -6.94 -10.93 24.29
C LEU A 423 -6.28 -11.82 25.33
N LEU A 424 -5.00 -12.09 25.14
CA LEU A 424 -4.17 -12.87 26.03
C LEU A 424 -2.75 -12.29 25.97
N GLN A 425 -2.13 -12.15 27.13
CA GLN A 425 -0.75 -11.72 27.27
C GLN A 425 0.04 -12.77 28.04
N PRO A 426 1.36 -12.86 27.81
CA PRO A 426 2.22 -13.78 28.55
C PRO A 426 2.13 -13.53 30.05
N GLU A 427 2.16 -14.60 30.83
CA GLU A 427 2.18 -14.50 32.30
C GLU A 427 3.41 -13.72 32.77
N GLY A 428 3.22 -12.81 33.74
CA GLY A 428 4.29 -11.94 34.24
C GLY A 428 4.66 -10.76 33.34
N SER A 429 4.00 -10.58 32.19
CA SER A 429 4.14 -9.35 31.39
C SER A 429 3.30 -8.20 31.96
N ASP A 430 3.80 -6.97 31.82
CA ASP A 430 3.04 -5.78 32.19
C ASP A 430 1.70 -5.74 31.41
N PRO A 431 0.56 -5.49 32.07
CA PRO A 431 -0.72 -5.33 31.39
C PRO A 431 -0.65 -4.26 30.30
N VAL A 432 -0.85 -4.69 29.04
CA VAL A 432 -0.85 -3.78 27.89
C VAL A 432 -2.28 -3.55 27.46
N GLY A 433 -2.69 -2.29 27.47
CA GLY A 433 -3.99 -1.89 26.99
C GLY A 433 -4.10 -1.83 25.46
N SER A 434 -5.30 -1.48 24.97
CA SER A 434 -5.54 -1.36 23.53
C SER A 434 -5.22 0.04 23.01
N VAL A 435 -5.01 0.16 21.70
CA VAL A 435 -4.77 1.45 21.05
C VAL A 435 -5.71 1.58 19.85
N ARG A 436 -6.28 2.77 19.67
CA ARG A 436 -6.99 3.16 18.45
C ARG A 436 -6.26 4.27 17.70
N ARG A 437 -6.33 4.25 16.37
CA ARG A 437 -5.58 5.18 15.50
C ARG A 437 -6.45 5.81 14.43
N GLY A 438 -6.16 7.07 14.11
CA GLY A 438 -6.64 7.73 12.89
C GLY A 438 -5.49 8.16 11.99
N TYR A 439 -5.75 8.20 10.68
CA TYR A 439 -4.75 8.45 9.65
C TYR A 439 -5.15 9.62 8.74
N ASN A 440 -4.15 10.37 8.25
CA ASN A 440 -4.36 11.29 7.13
C ASN A 440 -4.27 10.58 5.76
N PHE A 441 -4.53 11.32 4.68
CA PHE A 441 -4.47 10.77 3.32
C PHE A 441 -3.09 10.30 2.87
N GLN A 442 -2.01 10.69 3.56
CA GLN A 442 -0.64 10.19 3.32
C GLN A 442 -0.30 8.97 4.18
N GLY A 443 -1.25 8.47 4.97
CA GLY A 443 -1.08 7.26 5.78
C GLY A 443 -0.34 7.49 7.08
N ARG A 444 -0.19 8.76 7.48
CA ARG A 444 0.43 9.11 8.77
C ARG A 444 -0.64 9.17 9.84
N VAL A 445 -0.29 8.67 11.02
CA VAL A 445 -1.16 8.69 12.20
C VAL A 445 -1.36 10.14 12.64
N VAL A 446 -2.61 10.61 12.70
CA VAL A 446 -2.98 11.97 13.15
C VAL A 446 -3.56 12.00 14.55
N PHE A 447 -3.97 10.85 15.08
CA PHE A 447 -4.26 10.68 16.49
C PHE A 447 -4.08 9.23 16.94
N GLU A 448 -3.81 9.06 18.24
CA GLU A 448 -3.85 7.78 18.94
C GLU A 448 -4.67 7.93 20.22
N GLU A 449 -5.53 6.96 20.49
CA GLU A 449 -6.25 6.82 21.76
C GLU A 449 -5.76 5.56 22.46
N TYR A 450 -5.29 5.71 23.69
CA TYR A 450 -4.83 4.61 24.53
C TYR A 450 -5.92 4.25 25.52
N PHE A 451 -6.14 2.95 25.69
CA PHE A 451 -7.08 2.39 26.63
C PHE A 451 -6.32 1.52 27.62
N SER A 452 -6.73 1.47 28.88
CA SER A 452 -6.25 0.48 29.84
C SER A 452 -6.70 -0.95 29.47
N PRO A 453 -6.15 -1.99 30.11
CA PRO A 453 -6.52 -3.39 29.85
C PRO A 453 -8.01 -3.71 30.05
N ASP A 454 -8.69 -2.97 30.93
CA ASP A 454 -10.14 -3.06 31.18
C ASP A 454 -11.01 -2.38 30.10
N GLY A 455 -10.38 -1.69 29.14
CA GLY A 455 -11.04 -0.94 28.07
C GLY A 455 -11.36 0.51 28.41
N THR A 456 -10.97 1.03 29.58
CA THR A 456 -11.18 2.44 29.95
C THR A 456 -10.25 3.35 29.15
N PRO A 457 -10.72 4.44 28.50
CA PRO A 457 -9.86 5.41 27.84
C PRO A 457 -8.90 6.07 28.84
N GLN A 458 -7.60 6.15 28.49
CA GLN A 458 -6.53 6.70 29.34
C GLN A 458 -6.02 8.04 28.81
N SER A 459 -5.69 8.10 27.52
CA SER A 459 -5.18 9.32 26.90
C SER A 459 -5.47 9.36 25.40
N GLN A 460 -5.54 10.58 24.86
CA GLN A 460 -5.60 10.83 23.43
C GLN A 460 -4.47 11.77 23.05
N HIS A 461 -3.70 11.41 22.02
CA HIS A 461 -2.64 12.22 21.48
C HIS A 461 -2.98 12.59 20.04
N THR A 462 -2.69 13.83 19.62
CA THR A 462 -2.83 14.25 18.22
C THR A 462 -1.49 14.61 17.60
N TYR A 463 -1.39 14.51 16.28
CA TYR A 463 -0.16 14.69 15.54
C TYR A 463 -0.38 15.52 14.28
N ARG A 464 0.49 16.49 14.03
CA ARG A 464 0.52 17.30 12.80
C ARG A 464 1.90 17.27 12.17
N TYR A 465 1.93 17.15 10.85
CA TYR A 465 3.16 17.00 10.08
C TYR A 465 3.34 18.15 9.12
N ASN A 466 4.59 18.51 8.82
CA ASN A 466 4.87 19.41 7.70
C ASN A 466 4.82 18.69 6.35
N THR A 467 5.04 19.44 5.26
CA THR A 467 5.04 18.91 3.88
C THR A 467 6.15 17.88 3.62
N LYS A 468 7.19 17.84 4.46
CA LYS A 468 8.28 16.87 4.41
C LYS A 468 7.96 15.58 5.19
N GLY A 469 6.91 15.59 6.00
CA GLY A 469 6.51 14.47 6.85
C GLY A 469 7.11 14.44 8.24
N GLU A 470 7.78 15.51 8.65
CA GLU A 470 8.30 15.65 10.01
C GLU A 470 7.13 16.05 10.94
N LEU A 471 7.02 15.41 12.12
CA LEU A 471 6.05 15.75 13.16
C LEU A 471 6.38 17.13 13.75
N ILE A 472 5.55 18.14 13.53
CA ILE A 472 5.82 19.53 13.92
C ILE A 472 5.07 20.01 15.16
N SER A 473 3.94 19.38 15.49
CA SER A 473 3.13 19.77 16.65
C SER A 473 2.10 18.69 16.93
N GLY A 474 1.45 18.78 18.08
CA GLY A 474 0.40 17.86 18.45
C GLY A 474 -0.18 18.20 19.82
N THR A 475 -0.88 17.24 20.37
CA THR A 475 -1.34 17.27 21.75
C THR A 475 -0.98 15.98 22.46
N GLU A 476 -0.80 16.08 23.76
CA GLU A 476 -0.56 14.93 24.63
C GLU A 476 -1.06 15.21 26.04
N CYS A 477 -1.18 14.16 26.86
CA CYS A 477 -1.38 14.29 28.29
C CYS A 477 -0.06 13.99 28.99
N PRO A 478 0.62 14.99 29.58
CA PRO A 478 1.88 14.76 30.29
C PRO A 478 1.69 13.81 31.48
N GLU A 479 2.74 13.07 31.81
CA GLU A 479 2.72 12.14 32.93
C GLU A 479 2.35 12.86 34.24
N GLY A 480 1.33 12.34 34.95
CA GLY A 480 0.83 12.92 36.20
C GLY A 480 -0.12 14.12 36.02
N GLN A 481 -0.46 14.51 34.79
CA GLN A 481 -1.46 15.54 34.51
C GLN A 481 -2.76 14.91 34.01
N THR A 482 -3.86 15.66 34.14
CA THR A 482 -5.18 15.29 33.62
C THR A 482 -5.59 16.14 32.42
N GLU A 483 -4.84 17.22 32.14
CA GLU A 483 -5.14 18.15 31.06
C GLU A 483 -4.25 17.87 29.84
N GLU A 484 -4.90 17.92 28.67
CA GLU A 484 -4.23 17.82 27.39
C GLU A 484 -3.48 19.13 27.09
N VAL A 485 -2.20 19.03 26.79
CA VAL A 485 -1.36 20.17 26.43
C VAL A 485 -1.00 20.14 24.96
N LYS A 486 -0.85 21.33 24.37
CA LYS A 486 -0.34 21.47 22.99
C LYS A 486 1.17 21.59 23.02
N TYR A 487 1.82 20.86 22.13
CA TYR A 487 3.25 20.99 21.93
C TYR A 487 3.59 21.40 20.50
N VAL A 488 4.72 22.08 20.34
CA VAL A 488 5.32 22.41 19.04
C VAL A 488 6.79 22.02 19.03
N TYR A 489 7.29 21.59 17.87
CA TYR A 489 8.69 21.29 17.64
C TYR A 489 9.39 22.41 16.85
N LYS A 490 10.57 22.81 17.31
CA LYS A 490 11.51 23.64 16.54
C LYS A 490 12.71 22.79 16.12
N PHE A 491 13.18 22.97 14.90
CA PHE A 491 14.18 22.11 14.26
C PHE A 491 15.41 22.89 13.83
N HIS A 492 16.58 22.27 13.96
CA HIS A 492 17.82 22.67 13.30
C HIS A 492 18.31 21.50 12.46
N ASN A 493 18.54 21.73 11.17
CA ASN A 493 18.84 20.68 10.20
C ASN A 493 20.31 20.68 9.78
N ASP A 494 20.80 19.55 9.28
CA ASP A 494 22.05 19.45 8.53
C ASP A 494 21.85 19.89 7.06
N ASP A 495 22.94 19.88 6.30
CA ASP A 495 22.96 20.28 4.89
C ASP A 495 22.15 19.34 3.97
N GLN A 496 21.92 18.09 4.41
CA GLN A 496 21.03 17.13 3.74
C GLN A 496 19.55 17.37 4.10
N GLY A 497 19.29 18.29 5.03
CA GLY A 497 17.97 18.66 5.52
C GLY A 497 17.39 17.69 6.55
N ASN A 498 18.20 16.82 7.14
CA ASN A 498 17.86 16.00 8.30
C ASN A 498 17.98 16.83 9.57
N TRP A 499 17.04 16.69 10.50
CA TRP A 499 17.14 17.42 11.76
C TRP A 499 18.28 16.86 12.63
N LYS A 500 19.23 17.72 13.00
CA LYS A 500 20.27 17.42 13.98
C LYS A 500 19.81 17.72 15.40
N ILE A 501 18.97 18.73 15.55
CA ILE A 501 18.41 19.12 16.84
C ILE A 501 16.92 19.35 16.65
N ARG A 502 16.12 18.80 17.57
CA ARG A 502 14.69 19.07 17.67
C ARG A 502 14.37 19.37 19.13
N ILE A 503 13.67 20.47 19.37
CA ILE A 503 13.28 20.88 20.72
C ILE A 503 11.75 20.97 20.76
N LYS A 504 11.16 20.29 21.75
CA LYS A 504 9.74 20.33 22.05
C LYS A 504 9.45 21.47 23.01
N TYR A 505 8.42 22.24 22.70
CA TYR A 505 7.92 23.32 23.55
C TYR A 505 6.46 23.05 23.93
N ILE A 506 6.12 23.29 25.19
CA ILE A 506 4.75 23.35 25.71
C ILE A 506 4.60 24.75 26.32
N ASP A 507 3.59 25.50 25.89
CA ASP A 507 3.38 26.90 26.31
C ASP A 507 4.64 27.77 26.24
N ASP A 508 5.37 27.67 25.11
CA ASP A 508 6.66 28.32 24.84
C ASP A 508 7.82 27.95 25.79
N VAL A 509 7.60 27.03 26.73
CA VAL A 509 8.63 26.46 27.59
C VAL A 509 9.25 25.24 26.91
N PRO A 510 10.58 25.20 26.71
CA PRO A 510 11.23 24.02 26.18
C PRO A 510 11.20 22.91 27.22
N VAL A 511 10.69 21.73 26.84
CA VAL A 511 10.52 20.58 27.75
C VAL A 511 11.38 19.39 27.38
N VAL A 512 11.65 19.19 26.08
CA VAL A 512 12.47 18.08 25.59
C VAL A 512 13.46 18.60 24.55
N TYR A 513 14.74 18.28 24.73
CA TYR A 513 15.80 18.53 23.77
C TYR A 513 16.25 17.19 23.18
N GLU A 514 16.20 17.06 21.87
CA GLU A 514 16.65 15.86 21.17
C GLU A 514 17.71 16.20 20.13
N GLU A 515 18.69 15.31 19.97
CA GLU A 515 19.67 15.43 18.91
C GLU A 515 19.89 14.12 18.16
N ARG A 516 20.28 14.27 16.90
CA ARG A 516 20.68 13.17 16.03
C ARG A 516 22.06 13.38 15.43
N GLU A 517 22.84 12.31 15.46
CA GLU A 517 24.11 12.19 14.75
C GLU A 517 23.92 11.22 13.58
N TYR A 518 24.45 11.58 12.41
CA TYR A 518 24.29 10.83 11.18
C TYR A 518 25.64 10.42 10.59
N THR A 519 25.70 9.23 10.01
CA THR A 519 26.77 8.81 9.09
C THR A 519 26.13 8.39 7.78
N TYR A 520 26.71 8.80 6.66
CA TYR A 520 26.21 8.52 5.31
C TYR A 520 27.12 7.51 4.61
N TYR A 521 26.57 6.78 3.64
CA TYR A 521 27.38 6.09 2.63
C TYR A 521 28.00 7.12 1.68
N ASN A 522 29.22 6.84 1.21
CA ASN A 522 29.93 7.69 0.25
C ASN A 522 29.30 7.65 -1.14
#